data_AF-A0A1E3W8X0-F1
#
_entry.id   AF-A0A1E3W8X0-F1
#
_cell.length_a   1.000
_cell.length_b   1.000
_cell.length_c   1.000
_cell.angle_alpha   90.00
_cell.angle_beta   90.00
_cell.angle_gamma   90.00
#
_symmetry.space_group_name_H-M   'P 1'
#
loop_
_entity.id
_entity.type
_entity.pdbx_description
1 polymer ?
#
loop_
_entity_poly.entity_id
_entity_poly.type
_entity_poly.pdbx_seq_one_letter_code
_entity_poly.pdbx_strand_id
1 'polypeptide(L)' 'MSRGPSRFRQCDVARALKAAKAAGFESATVEFRPDGTLVLKVGLTQNPEAARDDKEIIL' A
#
# COMPACT_ATOMS: atom_id res chain seq x y z
N MET A 1 25.54 2.70 -10.89
CA MET A 1 24.23 2.21 -11.34
C MET A 1 23.14 3.10 -10.75
N SER A 2 22.84 4.23 -11.40
CA SER A 2 21.71 5.07 -11.01
C SER A 2 20.42 4.38 -11.44
N ARG A 3 19.70 3.79 -10.49
CA ARG A 3 18.35 3.29 -10.73
C ARG A 3 17.51 4.53 -11.06
N GLY A 4 17.07 4.67 -12.30
CA GLY A 4 16.18 5.76 -12.69
C GLY A 4 14.93 5.77 -11.79
N PRO A 5 14.20 6.89 -11.72
CA PRO A 5 13.02 6.99 -10.87
C PRO A 5 12.06 5.83 -11.17
N SER A 6 11.69 5.09 -10.13
CA SER A 6 10.80 3.94 -10.29
C SER A 6 9.39 4.42 -10.61
N ARG A 7 8.88 4.01 -11.76
CA ARG A 7 7.55 4.39 -12.23
C ARG A 7 6.55 3.31 -11.85
N PHE A 8 5.79 3.57 -10.80
CA PHE A 8 4.64 2.74 -10.45
C PHE A 8 3.38 3.28 -11.13
N ARG A 9 2.59 2.39 -11.70
CA ARG A 9 1.28 2.73 -12.27
C ARG A 9 0.17 2.29 -11.32
N GLN A 10 -1.00 2.90 -11.49
CA GLN A 10 -2.20 2.50 -10.76
C GLN A 10 -2.54 1.02 -10.97
N CYS A 11 -2.24 0.45 -12.15
CA CYS A 11 -2.45 -0.98 -12.42
C CYS A 11 -1.52 -1.88 -11.59
N ASP A 12 -0.31 -1.44 -11.26
CA ASP A 12 0.64 -2.19 -10.43
C ASP A 12 0.13 -2.25 -8.98
N VAL A 13 -0.37 -1.12 -8.49
CA VAL A 13 -1.01 -1.01 -7.16
C VAL A 13 -2.23 -1.93 -7.08
N ALA A 14 -3.12 -1.87 -8.09
CA ALA A 14 -4.30 -2.72 -8.14
C ALA A 14 -3.95 -4.22 -8.18
N ARG A 15 -2.88 -4.60 -8.89
CA ARG A 15 -2.38 -5.98 -8.93
C ARG A 15 -1.84 -6.41 -7.56
N ALA A 16 -1.08 -5.55 -6.89
CA ALA A 16 -0.52 -5.83 -5.57
C ALA A 16 -1.64 -6.02 -4.53
N LEU A 17 -2.64 -5.14 -4.50
CA LEU A 17 -3.80 -5.26 -3.60
C LEU A 17 -4.63 -6.52 -3.87
N LYS A 18 -4.82 -6.89 -5.15
CA LYS A 18 -5.48 -8.17 -5.50
C LYS A 18 -4.70 -9.38 -4.99
N ALA A 19 -3.37 -9.35 -5.08
CA ALA A 19 -2.52 -10.42 -4.55
C ALA A 19 -2.61 -10.52 -3.02
N ALA A 20 -2.62 -9.39 -2.30
CA ALA A 20 -2.84 -9.38 -0.86
C ALA A 20 -4.21 -9.96 -0.47
N LYS A 21 -5.27 -9.57 -1.19
CA LYS A 21 -6.61 -10.14 -0.96
C LYS A 21 -6.65 -11.65 -1.22
N ALA A 22 -6.03 -12.11 -2.30
CA ALA A 22 -5.93 -13.55 -2.61
C ALA A 22 -5.13 -14.32 -1.54
N ALA A 23 -4.20 -13.66 -0.85
CA ALA A 23 -3.46 -14.21 0.27
C ALA A 23 -4.22 -14.13 1.62
N GLY A 24 -5.46 -13.64 1.63
CA GLY A 24 -6.31 -13.57 2.83
C GLY A 24 -6.15 -12.30 3.66
N PHE A 25 -5.50 -11.26 3.13
CA PHE A 25 -5.41 -9.96 3.80
C PHE A 25 -6.55 -9.04 3.34
N GLU A 26 -7.43 -8.66 4.27
CA GLU A 26 -8.59 -7.78 3.99
C GLU A 26 -8.18 -6.32 3.81
N SER A 27 -7.07 -5.90 4.45
CA SER A 27 -6.52 -4.55 4.32
C SER A 27 -5.01 -4.60 4.14
N ALA A 28 -4.50 -3.74 3.25
CA ALA A 28 -3.07 -3.59 3.00
C ALA A 28 -2.75 -2.13 2.67
N THR A 29 -1.74 -1.59 3.33
CA THR A 29 -1.17 -0.28 3.01
C THR A 29 -0.05 -0.46 2.00
N VAL A 30 -0.06 0.34 0.94
CA VAL A 30 0.96 0.30 -0.12
C VAL A 30 2.04 1.33 0.18
N GLU A 31 3.29 0.88 0.26
CA GLU A 31 4.46 1.73 0.45
C GLU A 31 5.38 1.63 -0.77
N PHE A 32 5.80 2.79 -1.29
CA PHE A 32 6.79 2.88 -2.36
C PHE A 32 8.15 3.25 -1.78
N ARG A 33 9.12 2.37 -1.96
CA ARG A 33 10.48 2.60 -1.47
C ARG A 33 11.34 3.32 -2.51
N PRO A 34 12.32 4.13 -2.06
CA PRO A 34 13.27 4.80 -2.96
C PRO A 34 14.11 3.86 -3.82
N ASP A 35 14.25 2.59 -3.42
CA ASP A 35 14.97 1.54 -4.15
C ASP A 35 14.20 0.96 -5.36
N GLY A 36 12.93 1.36 -5.51
CA GLY A 36 12.04 0.89 -6.56
C GLY A 36 11.18 -0.30 -6.20
N THR A 37 11.04 -0.61 -4.91
CA THR A 37 10.20 -1.70 -4.43
C THR A 37 8.82 -1.19 -4.00
N LEU A 38 7.78 -1.91 -4.39
CA LEU A 38 6.43 -1.77 -3.83
C LEU A 38 6.27 -2.79 -2.69
N VAL A 39 5.96 -2.30 -1.50
CA VAL A 39 5.77 -3.14 -0.30
C VAL A 39 4.33 -3.03 0.16
N LEU A 40 3.72 -4.19 0.46
CA LEU A 40 2.41 -4.26 1.09
C LEU A 40 2.59 -4.48 2.59
N LYS A 41 2.20 -3.49 3.39
CA LYS A 41 2.08 -3.64 4.84
C LYS A 41 0.67 -4.14 5.14
N VAL A 42 0.58 -5.42 5.48
CA VAL A 42 -0.67 -6.04 5.89
C VAL A 42 -0.77 -5.95 7.41
N GLY A 43 -1.81 -5.28 7.90
CA GLY A 43 -2.12 -5.27 9.32
C GLY A 43 -2.86 -6.54 9.69
N LEU A 44 -2.65 -7.07 10.90
CA LEU A 44 -3.53 -8.08 11.51
C LEU A 44 -4.90 -7.50 11.91
N THR A 45 -5.20 -6.26 11.55
CA THR A 45 -6.37 -5.53 12.01
C THR A 45 -7.63 -6.07 11.34
N GLN A 46 -8.28 -7.00 12.03
CA GLN A 46 -9.67 -7.41 11.85
C GLN A 46 -10.66 -6.31 12.26
N ASN A 47 -10.43 -5.05 11.87
CA ASN A 47 -11.40 -3.99 12.10
C ASN A 47 -11.32 -2.88 11.05
N PRO A 48 -12.24 -2.84 10.07
CA PRO A 48 -12.31 -1.75 9.07
C PRO A 48 -12.73 -0.40 9.66
N GLU A 49 -13.08 -0.32 10.94
CA GLU A 49 -13.55 0.90 11.61
C GLU A 49 -12.42 1.77 12.22
N ALA A 50 -11.23 1.19 12.47
CA ALA A 50 -10.11 1.91 13.09
C ALA A 50 -9.27 2.75 12.10
N ALA A 51 -9.55 2.67 10.80
CA ALA A 51 -8.78 3.38 9.74
C ALA A 51 -9.33 4.79 9.42
N ARG A 52 -10.31 5.31 10.18
CA ARG A 52 -10.97 6.60 9.89
C ARG A 52 -10.47 7.80 10.73
N ASP A 53 -9.40 7.67 11.52
CA ASP A 53 -8.86 8.79 12.31
C ASP A 53 -7.54 9.37 11.75
N ASP A 54 -7.41 9.46 10.43
CA ASP A 54 -6.53 10.46 9.80
C ASP A 54 -7.34 11.74 9.63
N LYS A 55 -7.47 12.51 10.72
CA LYS A 55 -7.92 13.90 10.65
C LYS A 55 -6.88 14.69 9.87
N GLU A 56 -7.16 14.98 8.60
CA GLU A 56 -6.51 16.05 7.87
C GLU A 56 -6.72 17.37 8.64
N ILE A 57 -5.69 17.81 9.37
CA ILE A 57 -5.56 19.18 9.84
C ILE A 57 -4.98 19.96 8.66
N ILE A 58 -5.82 20.76 8.01
CA ILE A 58 -5.39 21.79 7.06
C ILE A 58 -5.09 23.04 7.91
N LEU A 59 -3.84 23.51 7.86
CA LEU A 59 -3.42 24.83 8.34
C LEU A 59 -3.71 25.89 7.28
#